data_AF-A0A0G2AKF6-F1
#
_entry.id   AF-A0A0G2AKF6-F1
#
_cell.length_a   1.000
_cell.length_b   1.000
_cell.length_c   1.000
_cell.angle_alpha   90.00
_cell.angle_beta   90.00
_cell.angle_gamma   90.00
#
_symmetry.space_group_name_H-M   'P 1'
#
loop_
_entity.id
_entity.type
_entity.pdbx_description
1 polymer ?
#
loop_
_entity_poly.entity_id
_entity_poly.type
_entity_poly.pdbx_seq_one_letter_code
_entity_poly.pdbx_strand_id
1 'polypeptide(L)'
;MEYKTNPWTIGLAVIVTVVVVGGGIFLWQNRNAETAPDITSTRVVSEKTVERTETKVECPQNWTMYESQNLSFCYNNSWGTPKFTDETHKDGIGKLFKIGFANEKYTSVDNAPSTPQLWWETKDFAPAAADYSTTCFECINFNQSESEIIKALGYENKNATAQKVSVNGKNALRVKTDYFEKMFDQGQISRLEYFVPNAFGDYHLQAVVSYSKADGLDTLMKDISFKEQKN
;
A
#
# COMPACT_ATOMS: atom_id res chain seq x y z
N MET A 1 -50.24 45.58 8.66
CA MET A 1 -50.39 44.27 9.32
C MET A 1 -49.07 43.54 9.13
N GLU A 2 -48.27 43.50 10.19
CA GLU A 2 -46.95 42.88 10.21
C GLU A 2 -47.09 41.40 10.54
N TYR A 3 -46.53 40.52 9.70
CA TYR A 3 -46.42 39.09 9.99
C TYR A 3 -45.10 38.85 10.74
N LYS A 4 -45.19 38.55 12.04
CA LYS A 4 -44.08 38.00 12.83
C LYS A 4 -44.02 36.49 12.61
N THR A 5 -42.95 35.99 12.01
CA THR A 5 -42.62 34.56 11.97
C THR A 5 -41.84 34.18 13.23
N ASN A 6 -42.32 33.13 13.91
CA ASN A 6 -41.78 32.58 15.15
C ASN A 6 -40.64 31.57 14.83
N PRO A 7 -39.44 31.67 15.43
CA PRO A 7 -38.27 30.86 15.05
C PRO A 7 -38.27 29.38 15.52
N TRP A 8 -39.39 28.85 16.01
CA TRP A 8 -39.45 27.49 16.59
C TRP A 8 -39.92 26.38 15.63
N THR A 9 -40.08 26.66 14.33
CA THR A 9 -40.63 25.68 13.37
C THR A 9 -39.59 25.03 12.44
N ILE A 10 -38.28 25.31 12.64
CA ILE A 10 -37.21 24.77 11.77
C ILE A 10 -36.38 23.66 12.48
N GLY A 11 -36.69 23.33 13.74
CA GLY A 11 -35.91 22.41 14.57
C GLY A 11 -36.35 20.94 14.62
N LEU A 12 -37.10 20.43 13.63
CA LEU A 12 -37.73 19.09 13.74
C LEU A 12 -37.71 18.24 12.46
N ALA A 13 -36.72 18.43 11.58
CA ALA A 13 -36.56 17.61 10.36
C ALA A 13 -35.16 16.99 10.17
N VAL A 14 -34.25 17.07 11.15
CA VAL A 14 -32.85 16.64 11.02
C VAL A 14 -32.48 15.39 11.84
N ILE A 15 -33.43 14.73 12.53
CA ILE A 15 -33.10 13.62 13.46
C ILE A 15 -33.58 12.22 13.01
N VAL A 16 -34.24 12.05 11.86
CA VAL A 16 -34.91 10.76 11.53
C VAL A 16 -34.23 9.91 10.43
N THR A 17 -33.14 10.33 9.78
CA THR A 17 -32.52 9.56 8.68
C THR A 17 -31.28 8.73 9.04
N VAL A 18 -30.84 8.69 10.30
CA VAL A 18 -29.58 8.01 10.69
C VAL A 18 -29.76 6.56 11.19
N VAL A 19 -30.98 5.99 11.23
CA VAL A 19 -31.20 4.67 11.87
C VAL A 19 -31.71 3.55 10.94
N VAL A 20 -31.74 3.73 9.61
CA VAL A 20 -32.43 2.78 8.70
C VAL A 20 -31.52 1.82 7.89
N VAL A 21 -30.22 1.68 8.20
CA VAL A 21 -29.38 0.65 7.52
C VAL A 21 -28.73 -0.37 8.48
N GLY A 22 -28.98 -0.28 9.79
CA GLY A 22 -28.34 -1.14 10.80
C GLY A 22 -29.20 -2.26 11.41
N GLY A 23 -30.47 -2.44 10.99
CA GLY A 23 -31.45 -3.25 11.73
C GLY A 23 -31.94 -4.54 11.05
N GLY A 24 -31.31 -4.97 9.96
CA GLY A 24 -31.90 -5.92 9.02
C GLY A 24 -31.47 -7.38 9.10
N ILE A 25 -30.94 -7.91 10.22
CA ILE A 25 -30.61 -9.37 10.33
C ILE A 25 -30.95 -9.98 11.72
N PHE A 26 -31.47 -9.24 12.70
CA PHE A 26 -31.52 -9.72 14.09
C PHE A 26 -32.86 -10.35 14.58
N LEU A 27 -33.84 -10.64 13.72
CA LEU A 27 -35.17 -11.10 14.18
C LEU A 27 -35.76 -12.31 13.45
N TRP A 28 -34.94 -13.30 13.05
CA TRP A 28 -35.46 -14.58 12.52
C TRP A 28 -35.35 -15.78 13.46
N GLN A 29 -34.89 -15.60 14.69
CA GLN A 29 -34.90 -16.66 15.71
C GLN A 29 -35.90 -16.36 16.82
N ASN A 30 -37.19 -16.56 16.56
CA ASN A 30 -38.12 -17.08 17.57
C ASN A 30 -39.52 -17.22 17.00
N ARG A 31 -39.82 -18.40 16.46
CA ARG A 31 -41.16 -19.00 16.49
C ARG A 31 -41.03 -20.40 15.90
N ASN A 32 -40.88 -21.39 16.78
CA ASN A 32 -41.50 -22.71 16.75
C ASN A 32 -40.65 -23.70 17.55
N ALA A 33 -40.95 -23.85 18.84
CA ALA A 33 -40.97 -25.13 19.55
C ALA A 33 -41.23 -24.89 21.05
N GLU A 34 -42.51 -24.73 21.41
CA GLU A 34 -42.97 -25.03 22.78
C GLU A 34 -43.48 -26.47 22.78
N THR A 35 -42.83 -27.35 23.55
CA THR A 35 -43.53 -28.29 24.45
C THR A 35 -42.53 -28.87 25.47
N ALA A 36 -42.83 -28.63 26.75
CA ALA A 36 -42.09 -29.00 27.97
C ALA A 36 -42.35 -30.49 28.38
N PRO A 37 -41.85 -31.05 29.52
CA PRO A 37 -41.04 -30.44 30.60
C PRO A 37 -39.87 -31.27 31.20
N ASP A 38 -38.96 -30.52 31.84
CA ASP A 38 -38.28 -30.69 33.16
C ASP A 38 -37.66 -32.04 33.59
N ILE A 39 -36.33 -32.11 33.84
CA ILE A 39 -35.67 -32.35 35.16
C ILE A 39 -34.21 -31.82 35.15
N THR A 40 -33.91 -30.96 36.11
CA THR A 40 -32.65 -30.49 36.73
C THR A 40 -31.31 -31.19 36.42
N SER A 41 -30.26 -30.45 35.98
CA SER A 41 -28.90 -30.45 36.59
C SER A 41 -27.89 -29.50 35.88
N THR A 42 -27.55 -28.41 36.58
CA THR A 42 -26.20 -27.82 36.77
C THR A 42 -25.22 -27.63 35.58
N ARG A 43 -25.22 -26.41 35.02
CA ARG A 43 -24.09 -25.45 34.92
C ARG A 43 -22.70 -25.99 34.49
N VAL A 44 -22.27 -25.70 33.26
CA VAL A 44 -21.08 -24.87 32.92
C VAL A 44 -21.28 -24.34 31.48
N VAL A 45 -21.52 -23.03 31.33
CA VAL A 45 -21.47 -22.35 30.03
C VAL A 45 -20.00 -22.06 29.76
N SER A 46 -19.36 -22.85 28.89
CA SER A 46 -18.05 -22.48 28.34
C SER A 46 -18.30 -21.54 27.17
N GLU A 47 -18.02 -20.26 27.41
CA GLU A 47 -18.03 -19.20 26.42
C GLU A 47 -17.03 -19.56 25.32
N LYS A 48 -17.55 -19.94 24.14
CA LYS A 48 -16.73 -20.21 22.96
C LYS A 48 -16.27 -18.87 22.42
N THR A 49 -15.08 -18.43 22.85
CA THR A 49 -14.36 -17.35 22.20
C THR A 49 -14.26 -17.69 20.72
N VAL A 50 -14.92 -16.88 19.89
CA VAL A 50 -14.73 -16.91 18.44
C VAL A 50 -13.31 -16.38 18.21
N GLU A 51 -12.33 -17.28 18.18
CA GLU A 51 -11.03 -16.99 17.61
C GLU A 51 -11.27 -16.55 16.17
N ARG A 52 -11.14 -15.24 15.95
CA ARG A 52 -10.98 -14.68 14.62
C ARG A 52 -9.70 -15.30 14.07
N THR A 53 -9.84 -16.28 13.19
CA THR A 53 -8.72 -16.86 12.45
C THR A 53 -8.16 -15.73 11.59
N GLU A 54 -7.15 -15.03 12.10
CA GLU A 54 -6.29 -14.20 11.26
C GLU A 54 -5.66 -15.17 10.26
N THR A 55 -6.11 -15.11 9.00
CA THR A 55 -5.46 -15.81 7.89
C THR A 55 -4.03 -15.31 7.85
N LYS A 56 -3.12 -16.05 8.48
CA LYS A 56 -1.69 -15.82 8.44
C LYS A 56 -1.29 -15.90 6.96
N VAL A 57 -0.83 -14.78 6.41
CA VAL A 57 -0.31 -14.75 5.04
C VAL A 57 0.88 -15.71 5.01
N GLU A 58 0.73 -16.84 4.31
CA GLU A 58 1.81 -17.81 4.14
C GLU A 58 2.70 -17.36 2.98
N CYS A 59 3.99 -17.17 3.26
CA CYS A 59 4.94 -16.83 2.22
C CYS A 59 5.24 -18.03 1.30
N PRO A 60 5.56 -17.79 0.02
CA PRO A 60 6.00 -18.84 -0.89
C PRO A 60 7.23 -19.61 -0.37
N GLN A 61 7.50 -20.78 -0.95
CA GLN A 61 8.69 -21.56 -0.59
C GLN A 61 9.98 -20.76 -0.83
N ASN A 62 10.88 -20.74 0.16
CA ASN A 62 12.12 -19.94 0.19
C ASN A 62 11.90 -18.42 0.34
N TRP A 63 10.72 -18.01 0.79
CA TRP A 63 10.42 -16.64 1.16
C TRP A 63 10.15 -16.53 2.65
N THR A 64 10.44 -15.36 3.21
CA THR A 64 10.20 -15.03 4.62
C THR A 64 9.36 -13.76 4.70
N MET A 65 8.51 -13.67 5.74
CA MET A 65 7.72 -12.47 6.00
C MET A 65 8.61 -11.38 6.60
N TYR A 66 8.63 -10.22 5.98
CA TYR A 66 9.01 -8.96 6.62
C TYR A 66 7.77 -8.33 7.24
N GLU A 67 7.89 -7.83 8.46
CA GLU A 67 6.80 -7.18 9.15
C GLU A 67 7.30 -5.96 9.94
N SER A 68 6.67 -4.81 9.72
CA SER A 68 6.83 -3.61 10.52
C SER A 68 5.48 -3.03 10.93
N GLN A 69 5.48 -1.87 11.58
CA GLN A 69 4.27 -1.13 11.93
C GLN A 69 3.48 -0.69 10.70
N ASN A 70 4.15 -0.34 9.60
CA ASN A 70 3.51 0.32 8.45
C ASN A 70 3.28 -0.63 7.26
N LEU A 71 4.09 -1.69 7.17
CA LEU A 71 4.07 -2.57 6.01
C LEU A 71 4.50 -3.99 6.38
N SER A 72 3.97 -4.95 5.65
CA SER A 72 4.42 -6.34 5.67
C SER A 72 4.47 -6.89 4.25
N PHE A 73 5.41 -7.77 3.94
CA PHE A 73 5.50 -8.43 2.65
C PHE A 73 6.36 -9.69 2.75
N CYS A 74 6.15 -10.64 1.85
CA CYS A 74 7.08 -11.75 1.68
C CYS A 74 8.28 -11.33 0.83
N TYR A 75 9.48 -11.78 1.18
CA TYR A 75 10.70 -11.57 0.39
C TYR A 75 11.51 -12.84 0.24
N ASN A 76 12.25 -12.95 -0.87
CA ASN A 76 13.05 -14.14 -1.16
C ASN A 76 14.30 -14.18 -0.26
N ASN A 77 14.53 -15.33 0.39
CA ASN A 77 15.64 -15.52 1.33
C ASN A 77 17.03 -15.31 0.69
N SER A 78 17.14 -15.50 -0.64
CA SER A 78 18.39 -15.27 -1.38
C SER A 78 18.84 -13.81 -1.41
N TRP A 79 17.92 -12.85 -1.23
CA TRP A 79 18.25 -11.43 -1.16
C TRP A 79 18.96 -11.07 0.16
N GLY A 80 18.89 -11.94 1.18
CA GLY A 80 19.43 -11.71 2.50
C GLY A 80 18.48 -10.91 3.39
N THR A 81 18.95 -10.51 4.57
CA THR A 81 18.12 -9.81 5.55
C THR A 81 17.73 -8.40 5.06
N PRO A 82 16.45 -7.99 5.20
CA PRO A 82 16.03 -6.63 4.94
C PRO A 82 16.76 -5.63 5.85
N LYS A 83 17.15 -4.49 5.30
CA LYS A 83 17.80 -3.38 6.01
C LYS A 83 16.93 -2.15 5.87
N PHE A 84 16.38 -1.70 6.99
CA PHE A 84 15.64 -0.45 7.09
C PHE A 84 16.60 0.72 7.32
N THR A 85 16.41 1.80 6.58
CA THR A 85 17.15 3.05 6.71
C THR A 85 16.17 4.23 6.75
N ASP A 86 16.38 5.13 7.70
CA ASP A 86 15.78 6.47 7.68
C ASP A 86 16.71 7.38 6.87
N GLU A 87 16.27 7.78 5.68
CA GLU A 87 16.98 8.67 4.77
C GLU A 87 16.41 10.10 4.84
N THR A 88 15.65 10.43 5.89
CA THR A 88 15.09 11.77 6.09
C THR A 88 16.21 12.79 6.27
N HIS A 89 16.25 13.76 5.36
CA HIS A 89 17.22 14.86 5.45
C HIS A 89 16.81 15.84 6.55
N LYS A 90 17.74 16.21 7.43
CA LYS A 90 17.46 17.09 8.58
C LYS A 90 16.93 18.46 8.18
N ASP A 91 17.41 18.98 7.05
CA ASP A 91 17.02 20.28 6.53
C ASP A 91 15.91 20.18 5.46
N GLY A 92 15.44 18.96 5.14
CA GLY A 92 14.37 18.72 4.19
C GLY A 92 12.98 18.80 4.83
N ILE A 93 11.94 18.77 3.99
CA ILE A 93 10.55 18.63 4.41
C ILE A 93 10.12 17.18 4.26
N GLY A 94 9.27 16.70 5.16
CA GLY A 94 8.72 15.35 5.12
C GLY A 94 9.68 14.29 5.64
N LYS A 95 9.39 13.03 5.31
CA LYS A 95 10.20 11.86 5.70
C LYS A 95 10.45 10.97 4.50
N LEU A 96 11.62 10.33 4.46
CA LEU A 96 11.98 9.33 3.48
C LEU A 96 12.56 8.11 4.19
N PHE A 97 12.00 6.95 3.87
CA PHE A 97 12.45 5.68 4.42
C PHE A 97 12.76 4.72 3.30
N LYS A 98 13.71 3.81 3.56
CA LYS A 98 14.14 2.81 2.60
C LYS A 98 14.24 1.42 3.23
N ILE A 99 13.87 0.41 2.46
CA ILE A 99 14.27 -0.98 2.67
C ILE A 99 15.11 -1.44 1.48
N GLY A 100 16.32 -1.90 1.76
CA GLY A 100 17.14 -2.71 0.85
C GLY A 100 17.43 -4.08 1.44
N PHE A 101 18.23 -4.90 0.77
CA PHE A 101 18.59 -6.24 1.27
C PHE A 101 20.10 -6.45 1.38
N ALA A 102 20.51 -7.31 2.31
CA ALA A 102 21.92 -7.50 2.66
C ALA A 102 22.81 -8.02 1.51
N ASN A 103 22.24 -8.81 0.59
CA ASN A 103 22.97 -9.37 -0.55
C ASN A 103 22.84 -8.53 -1.82
N GLU A 104 22.45 -7.25 -1.71
CA GLU A 104 22.49 -6.32 -2.83
C GLU A 104 23.91 -6.26 -3.42
N LYS A 105 24.01 -6.52 -4.73
CA LYS A 105 25.23 -6.43 -5.52
C LYS A 105 25.05 -5.36 -6.58
N TYR A 106 25.82 -4.29 -6.48
CA TYR A 106 26.00 -3.36 -7.58
C TYR A 106 26.93 -4.03 -8.61
N THR A 107 26.36 -4.62 -9.66
CA THR A 107 27.14 -5.05 -10.81
C THR A 107 27.31 -3.87 -11.75
N SER A 108 28.51 -3.68 -12.28
CA SER A 108 28.84 -2.62 -13.26
C SER A 108 28.11 -2.76 -14.61
N VAL A 109 27.35 -3.84 -14.79
CA VAL A 109 26.71 -4.23 -16.07
C VAL A 109 25.28 -3.72 -16.15
N ASP A 110 24.54 -3.69 -15.04
CA ASP A 110 23.10 -3.38 -15.06
C ASP A 110 22.74 -2.05 -14.39
N ASN A 111 23.62 -1.42 -13.60
CA ASN A 111 23.38 -0.15 -12.87
C ASN A 111 22.02 -0.05 -12.15
N ALA A 112 21.40 -1.20 -11.90
CA ALA A 112 20.07 -1.37 -11.37
C ALA A 112 20.20 -2.36 -10.21
N PRO A 113 19.39 -2.18 -9.16
CA PRO A 113 19.57 -2.99 -7.97
C PRO A 113 19.22 -4.45 -8.28
N SER A 114 20.11 -5.34 -7.86
CA SER A 114 20.03 -6.79 -8.05
C SER A 114 19.04 -7.47 -7.08
N THR A 115 18.66 -6.75 -6.02
CA THR A 115 17.55 -7.09 -5.13
C THR A 115 16.54 -5.95 -5.12
N PRO A 116 15.26 -6.19 -4.80
CA PRO A 116 14.29 -5.11 -4.72
C PRO A 116 14.72 -4.03 -3.73
N GLN A 117 14.56 -2.76 -4.11
CA GLN A 117 14.65 -1.65 -3.17
C GLN A 117 13.28 -1.01 -3.06
N LEU A 118 12.82 -0.78 -1.83
CA LEU A 118 11.57 -0.09 -1.56
C LEU A 118 11.92 1.21 -0.85
N TRP A 119 11.31 2.30 -1.26
CA TRP A 119 11.29 3.52 -0.48
C TRP A 119 9.89 4.08 -0.38
N TRP A 120 9.63 4.79 0.70
CA TRP A 120 8.39 5.50 0.86
C TRP A 120 8.64 6.85 1.50
N GLU A 121 7.93 7.83 0.97
CA GLU A 121 8.09 9.24 1.30
C GLU A 121 6.75 9.86 1.67
N THR A 122 6.76 10.81 2.59
CA THR A 122 5.53 11.57 2.88
C THR A 122 5.14 12.41 1.67
N LYS A 123 3.85 12.72 1.53
CA LYS A 123 3.33 13.53 0.42
C LYS A 123 3.99 14.90 0.26
N ASP A 124 4.42 15.49 1.37
CA ASP A 124 5.11 16.79 1.43
C ASP A 124 6.63 16.67 1.29
N PHE A 125 7.16 15.47 0.99
CA PHE A 125 8.59 15.24 0.94
C PHE A 125 9.28 16.15 -0.09
N ALA A 126 10.23 16.94 0.40
CA ALA A 126 11.07 17.80 -0.41
C ALA A 126 12.51 17.78 0.15
N PRO A 127 13.48 17.20 -0.57
CA PRO A 127 14.87 17.17 -0.12
C PRO A 127 15.48 18.57 -0.15
N ALA A 128 16.33 18.88 0.81
CA ALA A 128 17.05 20.15 0.85
C ALA A 128 18.24 20.22 -0.12
N ALA A 129 18.77 19.06 -0.51
CA ALA A 129 19.90 18.92 -1.41
C ALA A 129 19.44 18.56 -2.83
N ALA A 130 20.09 19.14 -3.83
CA ALA A 130 19.84 18.86 -5.25
C ALA A 130 20.20 17.42 -5.68
N ASP A 131 20.90 16.67 -4.82
CA ASP A 131 21.40 15.33 -5.11
C ASP A 131 20.35 14.22 -4.97
N TYR A 132 19.15 14.53 -4.47
CA TYR A 132 18.01 13.60 -4.43
C TYR A 132 17.02 13.94 -5.53
N SER A 133 16.86 13.06 -6.50
CA SER A 133 15.72 13.12 -7.41
C SER A 133 14.46 12.70 -6.65
N THR A 134 13.48 13.60 -6.52
CA THR A 134 12.15 13.23 -6.04
C THR A 134 11.34 12.61 -7.17
N THR A 135 10.55 11.60 -6.82
CA THR A 135 9.56 11.06 -7.75
C THR A 135 8.37 11.99 -7.78
N CYS A 136 7.95 12.43 -8.97
CA CYS A 136 6.75 13.23 -9.11
C CYS A 136 5.48 12.35 -8.95
N PHE A 137 5.14 11.96 -7.72
CA PHE A 137 3.93 11.18 -7.47
C PHE A 137 2.65 11.93 -7.85
N GLU A 138 2.66 13.26 -7.75
CA GLU A 138 1.54 14.11 -8.20
C GLU A 138 1.35 14.11 -9.73
N CYS A 139 2.41 13.77 -10.49
CA CYS A 139 2.32 13.60 -11.94
C CYS A 139 1.58 12.31 -12.35
N ILE A 140 1.35 11.38 -11.41
CA ILE A 140 0.67 10.11 -11.69
C ILE A 140 -0.84 10.30 -11.59
N ASN A 141 -1.46 10.67 -12.72
CA ASN A 141 -2.91 10.78 -12.83
C ASN A 141 -3.50 9.52 -13.50
N PHE A 142 -4.10 8.63 -12.70
CA PHE A 142 -4.68 7.37 -13.20
C PHE A 142 -5.86 7.55 -14.17
N ASN A 143 -6.41 8.75 -14.33
CA ASN A 143 -7.42 9.06 -15.34
C ASN A 143 -6.84 9.26 -16.75
N GLN A 144 -5.52 9.50 -16.86
CA GLN A 144 -4.81 9.65 -18.13
C GLN A 144 -4.36 8.29 -18.66
N SER A 145 -4.01 8.22 -19.94
CA SER A 145 -3.41 7.01 -20.54
C SER A 145 -2.02 6.72 -19.96
N GLU A 146 -1.58 5.46 -20.01
CA GLU A 146 -0.25 5.07 -19.52
C GLU A 146 0.88 5.84 -20.21
N SER A 147 0.75 6.17 -21.50
CA SER A 147 1.74 6.96 -22.24
C SER A 147 1.83 8.42 -21.77
N GLU A 148 0.70 9.04 -21.42
CA GLU A 148 0.67 10.39 -20.85
C GLU A 148 1.33 10.41 -19.46
N ILE A 149 1.09 9.39 -18.64
CA ILE A 149 1.73 9.26 -17.32
C ILE A 149 3.25 9.08 -17.46
N ILE A 150 3.70 8.22 -18.39
CA ILE A 150 5.14 8.04 -18.70
C ILE A 150 5.80 9.37 -19.09
N LYS A 151 5.11 10.17 -19.90
CA LYS A 151 5.57 11.50 -20.29
C LYS A 151 5.66 12.43 -19.08
N ALA A 152 4.65 12.47 -18.22
CA ALA A 152 4.63 13.29 -17.03
C ALA A 152 5.75 12.91 -16.03
N LEU A 153 6.13 11.63 -15.98
CA LEU A 153 7.27 11.12 -15.19
C LEU A 153 8.64 11.39 -15.84
N GLY A 154 8.69 12.02 -17.03
CA GLY A 154 9.94 12.32 -17.71
C GLY A 154 10.64 11.10 -18.33
N TYR A 155 9.89 10.03 -18.61
CA TYR A 155 10.44 8.76 -19.13
C TYR A 155 10.37 8.63 -20.66
N GLU A 156 10.04 9.70 -21.39
CA GLU A 156 9.91 9.71 -22.86
C GLU A 156 11.16 9.19 -23.58
N ASN A 157 12.34 9.47 -23.03
CA ASN A 157 13.62 9.06 -23.62
C ASN A 157 14.15 7.72 -23.07
N LYS A 158 13.33 6.99 -22.32
CA LYS A 158 13.74 5.77 -21.60
C LYS A 158 13.09 4.47 -22.09
N ASN A 159 12.57 4.48 -23.33
CA ASN A 159 11.82 3.37 -23.93
C ASN A 159 10.83 2.73 -22.93
N ALA A 160 10.13 3.58 -22.18
CA ALA A 160 9.37 3.13 -21.04
C ALA A 160 8.00 2.59 -21.46
N THR A 161 7.54 1.58 -20.73
CA THR A 161 6.17 1.06 -20.82
C THR A 161 5.58 1.03 -19.43
N ALA A 162 4.31 1.41 -19.31
CA ALA A 162 3.62 1.44 -18.03
C ALA A 162 2.33 0.63 -18.11
N GLN A 163 1.94 0.10 -16.96
CA GLN A 163 0.71 -0.65 -16.76
C GLN A 163 0.09 -0.19 -15.46
N LYS A 164 -1.19 0.21 -15.51
CA LYS A 164 -1.98 0.42 -14.29
C LYS A 164 -2.30 -0.92 -13.67
N VAL A 165 -1.99 -1.06 -12.39
CA VAL A 165 -2.19 -2.29 -11.62
C VAL A 165 -2.81 -1.94 -10.26
N SER A 166 -3.25 -2.97 -9.52
CA SER A 166 -3.65 -2.79 -8.12
C SER A 166 -2.67 -3.52 -7.22
N VAL A 167 -2.23 -2.83 -6.17
CA VAL A 167 -1.35 -3.36 -5.13
C VAL A 167 -2.06 -3.16 -3.80
N ASN A 168 -2.41 -4.25 -3.12
CA ASN A 168 -3.17 -4.23 -1.87
C ASN A 168 -4.41 -3.31 -1.90
N GLY A 169 -5.18 -3.36 -3.01
CA GLY A 169 -6.37 -2.53 -3.21
C GLY A 169 -6.09 -1.05 -3.52
N LYS A 170 -4.83 -0.62 -3.60
CA LYS A 170 -4.43 0.73 -4.04
C LYS A 170 -4.14 0.75 -5.54
N ASN A 171 -4.41 1.88 -6.17
CA ASN A 171 -3.98 2.12 -7.55
C ASN A 171 -2.46 2.25 -7.58
N ALA A 172 -1.83 1.53 -8.50
CA ALA A 172 -0.39 1.52 -8.67
C ALA A 172 -0.03 1.57 -10.15
N LEU A 173 1.16 2.07 -10.44
CA LEU A 173 1.72 2.09 -11.78
C LEU A 173 2.95 1.19 -11.80
N ARG A 174 2.91 0.15 -12.61
CA ARG A 174 4.04 -0.73 -12.89
C ARG A 174 4.73 -0.23 -14.16
N VAL A 175 5.99 0.17 -14.07
CA VAL A 175 6.75 0.79 -15.16
C VAL A 175 7.99 -0.01 -15.45
N LYS A 176 8.16 -0.42 -16.70
CA LYS A 176 9.42 -0.93 -17.22
C LYS A 176 10.14 0.20 -17.94
N THR A 177 11.40 0.42 -17.63
CA THR A 177 12.28 1.32 -18.38
C THR A 177 13.42 0.55 -19.01
N ASP A 178 13.90 1.03 -20.16
CA ASP A 178 15.00 0.44 -20.88
C ASP A 178 15.78 1.54 -21.61
N TYR A 179 16.94 1.92 -21.08
CA TYR A 179 17.67 3.09 -21.56
C TYR A 179 19.17 2.95 -21.42
N PHE A 180 19.91 3.69 -22.25
CA PHE A 180 21.36 3.78 -22.18
C PHE A 180 21.75 5.03 -21.39
N GLU A 181 22.53 4.86 -20.33
CA GLU A 181 23.07 5.99 -19.58
C GLU A 181 24.43 6.39 -20.17
N LYS A 182 24.39 7.37 -21.08
CA LYS A 182 25.56 7.83 -21.85
C LYS A 182 26.67 8.45 -21.00
N MET A 183 26.39 8.84 -19.75
CA MET A 183 27.37 9.56 -18.93
C MET A 183 28.52 8.67 -18.41
N PHE A 184 28.43 7.35 -18.53
CA PHE A 184 29.41 6.46 -17.91
C PHE A 184 29.87 5.26 -18.75
N ASP A 185 29.55 5.17 -20.05
CA ASP A 185 29.75 3.96 -20.88
C ASP A 185 29.15 2.69 -20.24
N GLN A 186 28.19 2.87 -19.32
CA GLN A 186 27.61 1.83 -18.47
C GLN A 186 26.39 1.20 -19.15
N GLY A 187 26.63 0.52 -20.27
CA GLY A 187 25.72 -0.45 -20.85
C GLY A 187 24.24 -0.02 -21.01
N GLN A 188 23.38 -1.01 -21.16
CA GLN A 188 21.93 -0.84 -21.23
C GLN A 188 21.37 -1.04 -19.81
N ILE A 189 20.59 -0.08 -19.32
CA ILE A 189 19.92 -0.14 -18.03
C ILE A 189 18.47 -0.52 -18.26
N SER A 190 18.07 -1.67 -17.71
CA SER A 190 16.68 -2.12 -17.75
C SER A 190 16.16 -2.33 -16.34
N ARG A 191 15.05 -1.64 -16.00
CA ARG A 191 14.47 -1.65 -14.65
C ARG A 191 13.00 -1.95 -14.67
N LEU A 192 12.52 -2.53 -13.58
CA LEU A 192 11.11 -2.55 -13.22
C LEU A 192 10.90 -1.68 -12.00
N GLU A 193 9.92 -0.78 -12.09
CA GLU A 193 9.55 0.15 -11.04
C GLU A 193 8.05 0.04 -10.74
N TYR A 194 7.69 0.10 -9.47
CA TYR A 194 6.33 0.27 -9.01
C TYR A 194 6.19 1.63 -8.36
N PHE A 195 5.13 2.34 -8.67
CA PHE A 195 4.72 3.57 -8.00
C PHE A 195 3.34 3.35 -7.39
N VAL A 196 3.23 3.53 -6.09
CA VAL A 196 1.98 3.39 -5.33
C VAL A 196 1.70 4.70 -4.61
N PRO A 197 1.03 5.66 -5.26
CA PRO A 197 0.64 6.89 -4.59
C PRO A 197 -0.33 6.61 -3.44
N ASN A 198 -0.16 7.28 -2.28
CA ASN A 198 -1.03 7.13 -1.10
C ASN A 198 -1.15 5.65 -0.66
N ALA A 199 -0.01 4.97 -0.56
CA ALA A 199 0.08 3.56 -0.20
C ALA A 199 -0.49 3.29 1.21
N PHE A 200 -0.04 4.06 2.22
CA PHE A 200 -0.54 4.02 3.59
C PHE A 200 -0.41 5.39 4.25
N GLY A 201 -1.47 5.85 4.93
CA GLY A 201 -1.52 7.20 5.49
C GLY A 201 -1.17 8.25 4.43
N ASP A 202 -0.21 9.11 4.74
CA ASP A 202 0.32 10.15 3.86
C ASP A 202 1.56 9.73 3.06
N TYR A 203 1.89 8.44 3.00
CA TYR A 203 3.08 7.95 2.33
C TYR A 203 2.80 7.49 0.90
N HIS A 204 3.64 7.94 -0.04
CA HIS A 204 3.82 7.34 -1.36
C HIS A 204 4.89 6.26 -1.28
N LEU A 205 4.73 5.17 -2.02
CA LEU A 205 5.73 4.11 -2.09
C LEU A 205 6.23 3.94 -3.52
N GLN A 206 7.53 3.72 -3.66
CA GLN A 206 8.13 3.24 -4.89
C GLN A 206 9.01 2.03 -4.61
N ALA A 207 9.01 1.09 -5.54
CA ALA A 207 9.86 -0.08 -5.48
C ALA A 207 10.58 -0.28 -6.82
N VAL A 208 11.83 -0.70 -6.81
CA VAL A 208 12.64 -0.85 -8.02
C VAL A 208 13.50 -2.11 -7.97
N VAL A 209 13.73 -2.72 -9.13
CA VAL A 209 14.72 -3.78 -9.33
C VAL A 209 15.24 -3.76 -10.77
N SER A 210 16.41 -4.34 -11.03
CA SER A 210 16.83 -4.72 -12.39
C SER A 210 15.77 -5.59 -13.05
N TYR A 211 15.44 -5.32 -14.32
CA TYR A 211 14.38 -6.04 -15.03
C TYR A 211 14.66 -7.56 -15.12
N SER A 212 15.93 -7.98 -15.07
CA SER A 212 16.31 -9.41 -15.00
C SER A 212 15.84 -10.13 -13.72
N LYS A 213 15.34 -9.37 -12.74
CA LYS A 213 14.82 -9.84 -11.44
C LYS A 213 13.37 -9.40 -11.21
N ALA A 214 12.67 -8.97 -12.26
CA ALA A 214 11.30 -8.47 -12.23
C ALA A 214 10.33 -9.41 -11.47
N ASP A 215 10.38 -10.71 -11.74
CA ASP A 215 9.49 -11.71 -11.11
C ASP A 215 9.54 -11.68 -9.58
N GLY A 216 10.73 -11.41 -9.03
CA GLY A 216 10.93 -11.28 -7.59
C GLY A 216 10.21 -10.05 -7.04
N LEU A 217 10.33 -8.90 -7.69
CA LEU A 217 9.62 -7.70 -7.28
C LEU A 217 8.10 -7.86 -7.49
N ASP A 218 7.65 -8.42 -8.61
CA ASP A 218 6.23 -8.66 -8.88
C ASP A 218 5.60 -9.55 -7.79
N THR A 219 6.30 -10.60 -7.36
CA THR A 219 5.84 -11.48 -6.27
C THR A 219 5.78 -10.74 -4.93
N LEU A 220 6.82 -9.95 -4.59
CA LEU A 220 6.81 -9.12 -3.38
C LEU A 220 5.64 -8.13 -3.38
N MET A 221 5.43 -7.43 -4.50
CA MET A 221 4.38 -6.42 -4.64
C MET A 221 2.98 -7.01 -4.65
N LYS A 222 2.82 -8.30 -4.97
CA LYS A 222 1.55 -9.02 -4.86
C LYS A 222 1.16 -9.29 -3.40
N ASP A 223 2.15 -9.59 -2.55
CA ASP A 223 1.95 -9.99 -1.15
C ASP A 223 2.13 -8.82 -0.17
N ILE A 224 2.50 -7.63 -0.66
CA ILE A 224 2.66 -6.45 0.17
C ILE A 224 1.31 -6.05 0.79
N SER A 225 1.34 -5.75 2.08
CA SER A 225 0.22 -5.21 2.83
C SER A 225 0.63 -3.90 3.48
N PHE A 226 -0.25 -2.93 3.34
CA PHE A 226 -0.16 -1.57 3.85
C PHE A 226 -1.00 -1.50 5.12
N LYS A 227 -0.35 -1.26 6.26
CA LYS A 227 -1.03 -1.22 7.56
C LYS A 227 -1.48 0.20 7.83
N GLU A 228 -2.77 0.37 8.10
CA GLU A 228 -3.29 1.66 8.54
C GLU A 228 -2.70 2.00 9.91
N GLN A 229 -2.13 3.20 10.03
CA GLN A 229 -1.74 3.73 11.33
C GLN A 229 -3.03 4.03 12.10
N LYS A 230 -3.32 3.24 13.14
CA LYS A 230 -4.31 3.62 14.14
C LYS A 230 -3.73 4.79 14.92
N ASN A 231 -4.28 5.98 14.70
CA ASN A 231 -4.06 7.15 15.53
C ASN A 231 -4.60 6.94 16.95
#